data_AF-A0A6M2CXL7-F1
#
_entry.id   AF-A0A6M2CXL7-F1
#
_cell.length_a   1.000
_cell.length_b   1.000
_cell.length_c   1.000
_cell.angle_alpha   90.00
_cell.angle_beta   90.00
_cell.angle_gamma   90.00
#
_symmetry.space_group_name_H-M   'P 1'
#
loop_
_entity.id
_entity.type
_entity.pdbx_description
1 polymer ?
#
loop_
_entity_poly.entity_id
_entity_poly.type
_entity_poly.pdbx_seq_one_letter_code
_entity_poly.pdbx_strand_id
1 'polypeptide(L)'
;NDVCTIQILWLVAVAVLWGFSAPLIRRGGKGVEDIKREGALSQWLAEVKFLATRPQYVMPFLINQSGSAIYALALGSADLSLAVPLTNALNFIFVTLAGRILGETTTNARTYIGMAFVTTGVTLCVADKAWNQN
;
A
#
# COMPACT_ATOMS: atom_id res chain seq x y z
N ASN A 1 -22.11 2.83 -18.77
CA ASN A 1 -20.70 2.49 -19.11
C ASN A 1 -19.70 3.45 -18.51
N ASP A 2 -19.91 4.77 -18.58
CA ASP A 2 -18.92 5.76 -18.10
C ASP A 2 -18.63 5.73 -16.59
N VAL A 3 -19.66 5.47 -15.77
CA VAL A 3 -19.53 5.41 -14.30
C VAL A 3 -18.62 4.26 -13.84
N CYS A 4 -18.73 3.09 -14.48
CA CYS A 4 -17.89 1.92 -14.16
C CYS A 4 -16.42 2.16 -14.55
N THR A 5 -16.18 2.76 -15.71
CA THR A 5 -14.82 3.08 -16.17
C THR A 5 -14.13 4.09 -15.25
N ILE A 6 -14.84 5.14 -14.82
CA ILE A 6 -14.31 6.14 -13.88
C ILE A 6 -13.91 5.49 -12.55
N GLN A 7 -14.70 4.55 -12.03
CA GLN A 7 -14.39 3.84 -10.80
C GLN A 7 -13.13 2.97 -10.91
N ILE A 8 -12.99 2.23 -12.01
CA ILE A 8 -11.78 1.42 -12.25
C ILE A 8 -10.55 2.33 -12.32
N LEU A 9 -10.64 3.50 -12.97
CA LEU A 9 -9.56 4.48 -13.00
C LEU A 9 -9.18 4.97 -11.59
N TRP A 10 -10.16 5.24 -10.72
CA TRP A 10 -9.90 5.62 -9.34
C TRP A 10 -9.23 4.50 -8.53
N LEU A 11 -9.69 3.26 -8.68
CA LEU A 11 -9.08 2.11 -8.00
C LEU A 11 -7.64 1.85 -8.47
N VAL A 12 -7.38 1.99 -9.77
CA VAL A 12 -6.03 1.94 -10.33
C VAL A 12 -5.17 3.07 -9.78
N ALA A 13 -5.69 4.30 -9.74
CA ALA A 13 -4.96 5.45 -9.20
C ALA A 13 -4.59 5.26 -7.73
N VAL A 14 -5.52 4.75 -6.90
CA VAL A 14 -5.25 4.40 -5.50
C VAL A 14 -4.16 3.32 -5.41
N ALA A 15 -4.25 2.27 -6.21
CA ALA A 15 -3.27 1.19 -6.22
C ALA A 15 -1.87 1.68 -6.62
N VAL A 16 -1.78 2.61 -7.57
CA VAL A 16 -0.52 3.29 -7.94
C VAL A 16 -0.02 4.10 -6.74
N LEU A 17 -0.85 4.96 -6.16
CA LEU A 17 -0.45 5.84 -5.06
C LEU A 17 0.09 5.04 -3.87
N TRP A 18 -0.65 4.04 -3.41
CA TRP A 18 -0.22 3.13 -2.33
C TRP A 18 1.02 2.30 -2.72
N GLY A 19 1.04 1.81 -3.96
CA GLY A 19 2.11 0.93 -4.41
C GLY A 19 3.45 1.62 -4.48
N PHE A 20 3.49 2.88 -4.95
CA PHE A 20 4.72 3.65 -4.98
C PHE A 20 5.07 4.25 -3.61
N SER A 21 4.09 4.67 -2.81
CA SER A 21 4.37 5.26 -1.49
C SER A 21 4.95 4.25 -0.51
N ALA A 22 4.50 2.99 -0.51
CA ALA A 22 4.92 2.02 0.50
C ALA A 22 6.45 1.73 0.52
N PRO A 23 7.13 1.49 -0.62
CA PRO A 23 8.60 1.36 -0.65
C PRO A 23 9.33 2.66 -0.33
N LEU A 24 8.79 3.82 -0.74
CA LEU A 24 9.36 5.13 -0.41
C LEU A 24 9.32 5.41 1.10
N ILE A 25 8.21 5.09 1.78
CA ILE A 25 8.06 5.18 3.24
C ILE A 25 9.10 4.28 3.93
N ARG A 26 9.22 3.02 3.47
CA ARG A 26 10.22 2.07 4.00
C ARG A 26 11.64 2.61 3.88
N ARG A 27 11.98 3.22 2.74
CA ARG A 27 13.29 3.83 2.52
C ARG A 27 13.50 5.08 3.37
N GLY A 28 12.51 5.95 3.46
CA GLY A 28 12.55 7.19 4.25
C GLY A 28 12.66 6.93 5.76
N GLY A 29 12.11 5.81 6.24
CA GLY A 29 12.16 5.38 7.63
C GLY A 29 13.47 4.68 8.05
N LYS A 30 14.37 4.33 7.11
CA LYS A 30 15.65 3.68 7.45
C LYS A 30 16.46 4.54 8.42
N GLY A 31 16.86 3.96 9.56
CA GLY A 31 17.62 4.63 10.62
C GLY A 31 16.77 5.20 11.75
N VAL A 32 15.45 5.02 11.73
CA VAL A 32 14.60 5.32 12.92
C VAL A 32 14.88 4.34 14.05
N GLU A 33 15.16 3.08 13.72
CA GLU A 33 15.46 1.98 14.67
C GLU A 33 16.79 2.16 15.41
N ASP A 34 17.69 2.99 14.88
CA ASP A 34 18.98 3.31 15.51
C ASP A 34 18.84 4.34 16.65
N ILE A 35 17.67 4.97 16.79
CA ILE A 35 17.41 5.98 17.82
C ILE A 35 17.06 5.29 19.13
N LYS A 36 18.03 5.22 20.03
CA LYS A 36 17.80 4.75 21.42
C LYS A 36 17.79 5.93 22.38
N ARG A 37 16.68 6.09 23.10
CA ARG A 37 16.55 7.02 24.24
C ARG A 37 16.01 6.29 25.44
N GLU A 38 16.41 6.73 26.62
CA GLU A 38 15.84 6.23 27.87
C GLU A 38 14.39 6.75 28.04
N GLY A 39 13.45 5.82 28.19
CA GLY A 39 12.03 6.10 28.38
C GLY A 39 11.19 5.98 27.09
N ALA A 40 10.10 5.20 27.18
CA ALA A 40 9.23 4.87 26.05
C ALA A 40 8.61 6.11 25.35
N LEU A 41 8.19 7.11 26.12
CA LEU A 41 7.66 8.36 25.57
C LEU A 41 8.73 9.20 24.87
N SER A 42 9.95 9.25 25.42
CA SER A 42 11.06 10.02 24.84
C SER A 42 11.56 9.36 23.55
N GLN A 43 11.62 8.02 23.54
CA GLN A 43 11.94 7.25 22.35
C GLN A 43 10.89 7.46 21.26
N TRP A 44 9.60 7.29 21.57
CA TRP A 44 8.52 7.52 20.61
C TRP A 44 8.53 8.93 20.03
N LEU A 45 8.69 9.96 20.86
CA LEU A 45 8.80 11.35 20.39
C LEU A 45 10.05 11.57 19.52
N ALA A 46 11.17 10.94 19.84
CA ALA A 46 12.39 11.05 19.05
C ALA A 46 12.25 10.36 17.68
N GLU A 47 11.64 9.18 17.63
CA GLU A 47 11.31 8.46 16.40
C GLU A 47 10.35 9.29 15.53
N VAL A 48 9.26 9.79 16.11
CA VAL A 48 8.28 10.64 15.41
C VAL A 48 8.93 11.92 14.89
N LYS A 49 9.75 12.60 15.70
CA LYS A 49 10.47 13.81 15.28
C LYS A 49 11.44 13.51 14.13
N PHE A 50 12.14 12.39 14.18
CA PHE A 50 13.06 11.98 13.12
C PHE A 50 12.32 11.69 11.80
N LEU A 51 11.20 10.98 11.86
CA LEU A 51 10.36 10.69 10.70
C LEU A 51 9.72 11.98 10.15
N ALA A 52 9.22 12.86 11.01
CA ALA A 52 8.56 14.11 10.62
C ALA A 52 9.53 15.15 10.03
N THR A 53 10.81 15.11 10.40
CA THR A 53 11.85 15.99 9.83
C THR A 53 12.40 15.49 8.51
N ARG A 54 12.03 14.26 8.07
CA ARG A 54 12.43 13.70 6.79
C ARG A 54 11.36 13.93 5.72
N PRO A 55 11.55 14.87 4.78
CA PRO A 55 10.60 15.09 3.69
C PRO A 55 10.43 13.85 2.81
N GLN A 56 11.49 13.04 2.69
CA GLN A 56 11.47 11.74 1.99
C GLN A 56 10.54 10.70 2.64
N TYR A 57 10.13 10.88 3.89
CA TYR A 57 9.14 10.04 4.58
C TYR A 57 7.77 10.71 4.59
N VAL A 58 7.72 12.00 4.93
CA VAL A 58 6.48 12.76 5.07
C VAL A 58 5.71 12.87 3.75
N MET A 59 6.38 13.17 2.63
CA MET A 59 5.71 13.29 1.32
C MET A 59 5.04 11.97 0.90
N PRO A 60 5.74 10.82 0.88
CA PRO A 60 5.10 9.52 0.60
C PRO A 60 4.00 9.17 1.60
N PHE A 61 4.15 9.51 2.87
CA PHE A 61 3.13 9.27 3.90
C PHE A 61 1.84 10.04 3.63
N LEU A 62 1.93 11.33 3.27
CA LEU A 62 0.78 12.15 2.91
C LEU A 62 0.09 11.63 1.65
N ILE A 63 0.88 11.22 0.64
CA ILE A 63 0.37 10.58 -0.58
C ILE A 63 -0.38 9.30 -0.23
N ASN A 64 0.21 8.44 0.60
CA ASN A 64 -0.42 7.20 1.06
C ASN A 64 -1.77 7.47 1.75
N GLN A 65 -1.83 8.51 2.58
CA GLN A 65 -3.03 8.84 3.33
C GLN A 65 -4.12 9.48 2.45
N SER A 66 -3.72 10.25 1.43
CA SER A 66 -4.65 10.73 0.40
C SER A 66 -5.26 9.59 -0.42
N GLY A 67 -4.47 8.55 -0.73
CA GLY A 67 -4.95 7.33 -1.38
C GLY A 67 -6.06 6.65 -0.59
N SER A 68 -5.95 6.61 0.75
CA SER A 68 -6.99 6.05 1.63
C SER A 68 -8.30 6.85 1.56
N ALA A 69 -8.25 8.18 1.48
CA ALA A 69 -9.45 9.01 1.34
C ALA A 69 -10.13 8.79 -0.02
N ILE A 70 -9.36 8.75 -1.10
CA ILE A 70 -9.87 8.47 -2.46
C ILE A 70 -10.46 7.05 -2.52
N TYR A 71 -9.80 6.07 -1.90
CA TYR A 71 -10.31 4.70 -1.81
C TYR A 71 -11.64 4.62 -1.06
N ALA A 72 -11.77 5.31 0.08
CA ALA A 72 -12.99 5.34 0.86
C ALA A 72 -14.17 5.93 0.05
N LEU A 73 -13.92 6.97 -0.75
CA LEU A 73 -14.92 7.57 -1.64
C LEU A 73 -15.29 6.63 -2.80
N ALA A 74 -14.31 5.95 -3.39
CA ALA A 74 -14.53 4.99 -4.47
C ALA A 74 -15.32 3.76 -3.99
N LEU A 75 -15.08 3.30 -2.76
CA LEU A 75 -15.72 2.12 -2.18
C LEU A 75 -17.21 2.31 -1.89
N GLY A 76 -17.66 3.55 -1.67
CA GLY A 76 -19.08 3.86 -1.45
C GLY A 76 -19.96 3.67 -2.70
N SER A 77 -19.37 3.48 -3.88
CA SER A 77 -20.08 3.47 -5.16
C SER A 77 -19.77 2.26 -6.05
N ALA A 78 -18.84 1.39 -5.63
CA ALA A 78 -18.36 0.23 -6.38
C ALA A 78 -18.70 -1.06 -5.63
N ASP A 79 -18.91 -2.16 -6.36
CA ASP A 79 -19.06 -3.47 -5.74
C ASP A 79 -17.79 -3.83 -4.97
N LEU A 80 -17.89 -3.78 -3.63
CA LEU A 80 -16.83 -4.10 -2.67
C LEU A 80 -16.16 -5.44 -3.00
N SER A 81 -16.92 -6.39 -3.54
CA SER A 81 -16.44 -7.72 -3.93
C SER A 81 -15.38 -7.66 -5.05
N LEU A 82 -15.48 -6.72 -5.99
CA LEU A 82 -14.53 -6.57 -7.10
C LEU A 82 -13.45 -5.52 -6.82
N ALA A 83 -13.83 -4.42 -6.17
CA ALA A 83 -12.93 -3.29 -5.92
C ALA A 83 -11.73 -3.66 -5.03
N VAL A 84 -11.99 -4.42 -3.96
CA VAL A 84 -10.99 -4.80 -2.96
C VAL A 84 -9.87 -5.68 -3.55
N PRO A 85 -10.15 -6.84 -4.18
CA PRO A 85 -9.11 -7.69 -4.77
C PRO A 85 -8.39 -7.02 -5.94
N LEU A 86 -9.10 -6.26 -6.78
CA LEU A 86 -8.47 -5.56 -7.90
C LEU A 86 -7.43 -4.54 -7.41
N THR A 87 -7.81 -3.70 -6.43
CA THR A 87 -6.90 -2.70 -5.85
C THR A 87 -5.74 -3.37 -5.14
N ASN A 88 -5.97 -4.45 -4.39
CA ASN A 88 -4.92 -5.18 -3.70
C ASN A 88 -3.92 -5.85 -4.66
N ALA A 89 -4.40 -6.48 -5.74
CA ALA A 89 -3.55 -7.09 -6.75
C ALA A 89 -2.74 -6.05 -7.53
N LEU A 90 -3.34 -4.91 -7.88
CA LEU A 90 -2.63 -3.81 -8.54
C LEU A 90 -1.60 -3.16 -7.61
N ASN A 91 -1.97 -2.90 -6.36
CA ASN A 91 -1.07 -2.35 -5.34
C ASN A 91 0.16 -3.24 -5.21
N PHE A 92 -0.04 -4.56 -5.22
CA PHE A 92 1.02 -5.54 -5.18
C PHE A 92 2.03 -5.39 -6.34
N ILE A 93 1.54 -5.23 -7.57
CA ILE A 93 2.36 -5.00 -8.77
C ILE A 93 3.14 -3.69 -8.62
N PHE A 94 2.48 -2.61 -8.20
CA PHE A 94 3.10 -1.29 -8.07
C PHE A 94 4.15 -1.24 -6.95
N VAL A 95 3.90 -1.88 -5.79
CA VAL A 95 4.92 -2.04 -4.72
C VAL A 95 6.17 -2.72 -5.26
N THR A 96 5.99 -3.79 -6.03
CA THR A 96 7.10 -4.56 -6.60
C THR A 96 7.87 -3.74 -7.63
N LEU A 97 7.16 -3.04 -8.52
CA LEU A 97 7.75 -2.16 -9.52
C LEU A 97 8.52 -1.01 -8.87
N ALA A 98 7.93 -0.34 -7.89
CA ALA A 98 8.55 0.72 -7.14
C ALA A 98 9.81 0.24 -6.39
N GLY A 99 9.74 -0.92 -5.72
CA GLY A 99 10.92 -1.53 -5.08
C GLY A 99 12.07 -1.78 -6.07
N ARG A 100 11.77 -2.28 -7.28
CA ARG A 100 12.77 -2.45 -8.35
C ARG A 100 13.34 -1.11 -8.83
N ILE A 101 12.50 -0.10 -9.07
CA ILE A 101 12.94 1.25 -9.48
C ILE A 101 13.84 1.89 -8.41
N LEU A 102 13.53 1.67 -7.14
CA LEU A 102 14.33 2.18 -6.02
C LEU A 102 15.65 1.42 -5.84
N GLY A 103 15.92 0.36 -6.62
CA GLY A 103 17.14 -0.43 -6.53
C GLY A 103 17.18 -1.35 -5.31
N GLU A 104 16.03 -1.72 -4.74
CA GLU A 104 15.96 -2.76 -3.73
C GLU A 104 16.25 -4.12 -4.41
N THR A 105 17.52 -4.53 -4.42
CA THR A 105 17.97 -5.83 -4.94
C THR A 105 17.55 -7.01 -4.07
N THR A 106 16.85 -6.76 -2.97
CA THR A 106 16.47 -7.74 -1.95
C THR A 106 15.09 -8.37 -2.19
N THR A 107 14.56 -8.39 -3.41
CA THR A 107 13.39 -9.23 -3.68
C THR A 107 13.84 -10.64 -3.98
N ASN A 108 14.09 -11.40 -2.91
CA ASN A 108 14.38 -12.83 -2.97
C ASN A 108 13.22 -13.56 -3.68
N ALA A 109 13.47 -14.66 -4.40
CA ALA A 109 12.40 -15.44 -5.05
C ALA A 109 11.27 -15.84 -4.08
N ARG A 110 11.62 -16.07 -2.80
CA ARG A 110 10.69 -16.30 -1.69
C ARG A 110 9.70 -15.16 -1.45
N THR A 111 10.12 -13.91 -1.65
CA THR A 111 9.25 -12.73 -1.52
C THR A 111 8.19 -12.75 -2.61
N TYR A 112 8.55 -13.01 -3.86
CA TYR A 112 7.59 -13.17 -4.96
C TYR A 112 6.62 -14.33 -4.74
N ILE A 113 7.08 -15.46 -4.21
CA ILE A 113 6.22 -16.61 -3.90
C ILE A 113 5.23 -16.28 -2.80
N GLY A 114 5.70 -15.67 -1.69
CA GLY A 114 4.82 -15.26 -0.59
C GLY A 114 3.78 -14.23 -1.04
N MET A 115 4.20 -13.32 -1.90
CA MET A 115 3.32 -12.34 -2.52
C MET A 115 2.27 -13.00 -3.42
N ALA A 116 2.66 -13.95 -4.27
CA ALA A 116 1.73 -14.72 -5.11
C ALA A 116 0.72 -15.50 -4.25
N PHE A 117 1.16 -16.09 -3.13
CA PHE A 117 0.27 -16.77 -2.19
C PHE A 117 -0.76 -15.81 -1.55
N VAL A 118 -0.32 -14.62 -1.12
CA VAL A 118 -1.21 -13.61 -0.54
C VAL A 118 -2.23 -13.13 -1.57
N THR A 119 -1.80 -12.83 -2.81
CA THR A 119 -2.71 -12.41 -3.87
C THR A 119 -3.71 -13.51 -4.23
N THR A 120 -3.26 -14.76 -4.33
CA THR A 120 -4.14 -15.91 -4.61
C THR A 120 -5.14 -16.12 -3.47
N GLY A 121 -4.71 -16.04 -2.20
CA GLY A 121 -5.59 -16.15 -1.05
C GLY A 121 -6.68 -15.08 -1.03
N VAL A 122 -6.33 -13.81 -1.25
CA VAL A 122 -7.29 -12.71 -1.33
C VAL A 122 -8.27 -12.89 -2.50
N THR A 123 -7.77 -13.37 -3.65
CA THR A 123 -8.60 -13.64 -4.83
C THR A 123 -9.59 -14.78 -4.57
N LEU A 124 -9.16 -15.85 -3.89
CA LEU A 124 -10.02 -16.97 -3.50
C LEU A 124 -11.08 -16.55 -2.49
N CYS A 125 -10.73 -15.75 -1.48
CA CYS A 125 -11.70 -15.23 -0.50
C CYS A 125 -12.77 -14.37 -1.16
N VAL A 126 -12.43 -13.63 -2.21
CA VAL A 126 -13.42 -12.87 -2.99
C VAL A 126 -14.26 -13.80 -3.84
N ALA A 127 -13.64 -14.74 -4.56
CA ALA A 127 -14.34 -15.65 -5.44
C ALA A 127 -15.40 -16.45 -4.67
N ASP A 128 -15.09 -16.88 -3.44
CA ASP A 128 -16.04 -17.53 -2.53
C ASP A 128 -17.24 -16.64 -2.19
N LYS A 129 -16.99 -15.36 -1.87
CA LYS A 129 -18.08 -14.41 -1.59
C LYS A 129 -18.92 -14.09 -2.82
N ALA A 130 -18.31 -13.96 -3.99
CA ALA A 130 -19.02 -13.75 -5.25
C ALA A 130 -19.87 -14.96 -5.63
N TRP A 131 -19.38 -16.17 -5.36
CA TRP A 131 -20.11 -17.42 -5.60
C TRP A 131 -21.28 -17.59 -4.64
N ASN A 132 -21.13 -17.23 -3.36
CA ASN A 132 -22.19 -17.32 -2.34
C ASN A 132 -23.28 -16.24 -2.44
N GLN A 133 -23.08 -15.18 -3.25
CA GLN A 133 -24.10 -14.17 -3.51
C GLN A 133 -24.95 -14.45 -4.76
N ASN A 134 -24.67 -15.54 -5.49
CA ASN A 134 -25.42 -16.03 -6.63
C ASN A 134 -26.27 -17.25 -6.28
#